data_AF-A0AAE1ZI81-F1
#
_entry.id   AF-A0AAE1ZI81-F1
#
_cell.length_a   1.000
_cell.length_b   1.000
_cell.length_c   1.000
_cell.angle_alpha   90.00
_cell.angle_beta   90.00
_cell.angle_gamma   90.00
#
_symmetry.space_group_name_H-M   'P 1'
#
loop_
_entity.id
_entity.type
_entity.pdbx_description
1 polymer ?
#
loop_
_entity_poly.entity_id
_entity_poly.type
_entity_poly.pdbx_seq_one_letter_code
_entity_poly.pdbx_strand_id
1 'polypeptide(L)'
;MWSFPINNEQDWDSESDVPFYEHVFLENHLNKDHLKCKPLASFLELVCNGLSQNPHYSINDKKQHLEWFSKFFNDKISQINASVEEEKYMANLEKVSRGIST
;
A
#
# COMPACT_ATOMS: atom_id res chain seq x y z
N MET A 1 27.56 29.48 -5.21
CA MET A 1 28.34 29.41 -6.46
C MET A 1 28.15 28.02 -7.02
N TRP A 2 27.92 27.84 -8.32
CA TRP A 2 27.80 26.51 -8.92
C TRP A 2 29.16 25.80 -8.95
N SER A 3 29.16 24.52 -8.61
CA SER A 3 30.31 23.64 -8.78
C SER A 3 30.37 23.11 -10.21
N PHE A 4 31.56 23.08 -10.80
CA PHE A 4 31.79 22.53 -12.14
C PHE A 4 32.54 21.20 -12.05
N PRO A 5 32.17 20.18 -12.85
CA PRO A 5 31.06 20.16 -13.81
C PRO A 5 29.68 20.24 -13.12
N ILE A 6 28.69 20.82 -13.81
CA ILE A 6 27.35 21.05 -13.25
C ILE A 6 26.70 19.71 -12.88
N ASN A 7 26.30 19.57 -11.61
CA ASN A 7 25.46 18.49 -11.12
C ASN A 7 24.05 19.05 -10.82
N ASN A 8 23.01 18.48 -11.43
CA ASN A 8 21.63 18.90 -11.18
C ASN A 8 21.12 18.48 -9.80
N GLU A 9 21.78 17.52 -9.18
CA GLU A 9 21.48 17.03 -7.82
C GLU A 9 22.40 17.68 -6.77
N GLN A 10 23.08 18.79 -7.13
CA GLN A 10 23.90 19.52 -6.17
C GLN A 10 23.04 19.96 -4.97
N ASP A 11 23.56 19.75 -3.77
CA ASP A 11 22.92 20.09 -2.50
C ASP A 11 21.65 19.26 -2.18
N TRP A 12 21.39 18.16 -2.91
CA TRP A 12 20.34 17.18 -2.61
C TRP A 12 20.87 16.05 -1.71
N ASP A 13 21.25 16.38 -0.47
CA ASP A 13 21.94 15.44 0.42
C ASP A 13 21.00 14.49 1.18
N SER A 14 19.69 14.74 1.19
CA SER A 14 18.75 14.00 2.05
C SER A 14 18.48 12.56 1.60
N GLU A 15 18.61 12.28 0.30
CA GLU A 15 18.28 10.98 -0.31
C GLU A 15 19.44 10.38 -1.12
N SER A 16 20.61 11.04 -1.15
CA SER A 16 21.78 10.58 -1.91
C SER A 16 22.34 9.25 -1.38
N ASP A 17 22.24 9.03 -0.06
CA ASP A 17 22.69 7.80 0.61
C ASP A 17 21.63 6.69 0.64
N VAL A 18 20.41 6.94 0.14
CA VAL A 18 19.32 5.97 0.19
C VAL A 18 19.32 5.10 -1.07
N PRO A 19 19.45 3.77 -0.93
CA PRO A 19 19.48 2.89 -2.08
C PRO A 19 18.06 2.70 -2.66
N PHE A 20 17.99 2.47 -3.97
CA PHE A 20 16.72 2.38 -4.70
C PHE A 20 15.73 1.36 -4.12
N TYR A 21 16.24 0.25 -3.56
CA TYR A 21 15.41 -0.85 -3.07
C TYR A 21 14.56 -0.45 -1.85
N GLU A 22 14.96 0.58 -1.09
CA GLU A 22 14.16 1.15 -0.01
C GLU A 22 12.94 1.90 -0.56
N HIS A 23 13.07 2.58 -1.71
CA HIS A 23 11.93 3.27 -2.33
C HIS A 23 11.01 2.33 -3.10
N VAL A 24 11.52 1.20 -3.58
CA VAL A 24 10.76 0.25 -4.41
C VAL A 24 10.05 -0.81 -3.56
N PHE A 25 10.75 -1.44 -2.61
CA PHE A 25 10.21 -2.58 -1.85
C PHE A 25 9.57 -2.13 -0.52
N LEU A 26 8.44 -1.42 -0.64
CA LEU A 26 7.72 -0.86 0.50
C LEU A 26 6.87 -1.89 1.28
N GLU A 27 6.68 -3.09 0.71
CA GLU A 27 5.86 -4.18 1.27
C GLU A 27 6.29 -4.60 2.67
N ASN A 28 7.58 -4.45 2.99
CA ASN A 28 8.15 -4.78 4.30
C ASN A 28 7.59 -3.91 5.44
N HIS A 29 7.03 -2.74 5.13
CA HIS A 29 6.46 -1.80 6.10
C HIS A 29 4.96 -2.00 6.33
N LEU A 30 4.32 -2.93 5.61
CA LEU A 30 2.89 -3.20 5.77
C LEU A 30 2.59 -4.03 7.00
N ASN A 31 1.43 -3.78 7.60
CA ASN A 31 0.92 -4.59 8.70
C ASN A 31 0.34 -5.90 8.18
N LYS A 32 0.89 -7.04 8.65
CA LYS A 32 0.47 -8.40 8.27
C LYS A 32 -1.00 -8.69 8.58
N ASP A 33 -1.58 -8.05 9.58
CA ASP A 33 -3.00 -8.24 9.92
C ASP A 33 -3.92 -7.64 8.85
N HIS A 34 -3.51 -6.55 8.19
CA HIS A 34 -4.27 -5.92 7.11
C HIS A 34 -4.25 -6.77 5.84
N LEU A 35 -3.15 -7.51 5.63
CA LEU A 35 -3.01 -8.43 4.49
C LEU A 35 -3.93 -9.65 4.56
N LYS A 36 -4.51 -9.96 5.73
CA LYS A 36 -5.49 -11.06 5.88
C LYS A 36 -6.81 -10.74 5.16
N CYS A 37 -7.16 -9.46 5.08
CA CYS A 37 -8.35 -9.01 4.36
C CYS A 37 -8.00 -8.81 2.89
N LYS A 38 -8.49 -9.69 2.01
CA LYS A 38 -8.09 -9.70 0.58
C LYS A 38 -8.33 -8.36 -0.14
N PRO A 39 -9.49 -7.70 -0.04
CA PRO A 39 -9.69 -6.40 -0.69
C PRO A 39 -8.76 -5.31 -0.17
N LEU A 40 -8.52 -5.29 1.15
CA LEU A 40 -7.61 -4.34 1.77
C LEU A 40 -6.15 -4.60 1.35
N ALA A 41 -5.75 -5.86 1.25
CA ALA A 41 -4.44 -6.25 0.74
C ALA A 41 -4.21 -5.75 -0.70
N SER A 42 -5.17 -5.97 -1.60
CA SER A 42 -5.10 -5.48 -2.98
C SER A 42 -5.05 -3.95 -3.06
N PHE A 43 -5.77 -3.26 -2.18
CA PHE A 43 -5.67 -1.80 -2.06
C PHE A 43 -4.28 -1.35 -1.63
N LEU A 44 -3.72 -1.95 -0.57
CA LEU A 44 -2.39 -1.62 -0.06
C LEU A 44 -1.27 -1.93 -1.07
N GLU A 45 -1.42 -2.98 -1.87
CA GLU A 45 -0.52 -3.30 -2.99
C GLU A 45 -0.50 -2.15 -4.02
N LEU A 46 -1.67 -1.64 -4.41
CA LEU A 46 -1.76 -0.50 -5.32
C LEU A 46 -1.15 0.77 -4.72
N VAL A 47 -1.34 1.01 -3.42
CA VAL A 47 -0.69 2.13 -2.71
C VAL A 47 0.83 1.99 -2.74
N CYS A 48 1.37 0.81 -2.45
CA CYS A 48 2.81 0.55 -2.52
C CYS A 48 3.35 0.76 -3.93
N ASN A 49 2.66 0.23 -4.95
CA ASN A 49 3.03 0.43 -6.35
C ASN A 49 3.04 1.93 -6.72
N GLY A 50 2.03 2.70 -6.32
CA GLY A 50 1.98 4.13 -6.56
C GLY A 50 3.11 4.91 -5.85
N LEU A 51 3.40 4.58 -4.59
CA LEU A 51 4.49 5.20 -3.83
C LEU A 51 5.87 4.81 -4.39
N SER A 52 6.03 3.59 -4.90
CA SER A 52 7.29 3.13 -5.48
C SER A 52 7.69 3.92 -6.73
N GLN A 53 6.69 4.32 -7.53
CA GLN A 53 6.90 5.08 -8.76
C GLN A 53 7.05 6.58 -8.54
N ASN A 54 6.91 7.06 -7.30
CA ASN A 54 6.98 8.49 -7.00
C ASN A 54 8.43 8.94 -6.65
N PRO A 55 9.07 9.78 -7.49
CA PRO A 55 10.42 10.31 -7.24
C PRO A 55 10.43 11.57 -6.35
N HIS A 56 9.27 12.15 -6.06
CA HIS A 56 9.16 13.42 -5.31
C HIS A 56 8.99 13.22 -3.80
N TYR A 57 8.77 11.98 -3.33
CA TYR A 57 8.67 11.68 -1.91
C TYR A 57 9.95 11.05 -1.37
N SER A 58 10.35 11.54 -0.19
CA SER A 58 11.41 10.91 0.59
C SER A 58 10.99 9.52 1.08
N ILE A 59 11.95 8.69 1.47
CA ILE A 59 11.65 7.39 2.06
C ILE A 59 10.83 7.55 3.36
N ASN A 60 11.11 8.62 4.11
CA ASN A 60 10.40 8.91 5.36
C ASN A 60 8.94 9.28 5.10
N ASP A 61 8.66 10.09 4.07
CA ASP A 61 7.29 10.44 3.69
C ASP A 61 6.50 9.19 3.27
N LYS A 62 7.12 8.32 2.46
CA LYS A 62 6.50 7.05 2.05
C LYS A 62 6.14 6.18 3.27
N LYS A 63 7.05 6.07 4.24
CA LYS A 63 6.82 5.34 5.50
C LYS A 63 5.69 5.96 6.32
N GLN A 64 5.65 7.30 6.44
CA GLN A 64 4.59 8.02 7.14
C GLN A 64 3.22 7.81 6.48
N HIS A 65 3.15 7.82 5.14
CA HIS A 65 1.92 7.52 4.41
C HIS A 65 1.38 6.12 4.72
N LEU A 66 2.25 5.10 4.70
CA LEU A 66 1.87 3.73 5.03
C LEU A 66 1.44 3.59 6.50
N GLU A 67 2.12 4.27 7.42
CA GLU A 67 1.75 4.26 8.83
C GLU A 67 0.38 4.91 9.06
N TRP A 68 0.07 6.00 8.34
CA TRP A 68 -1.24 6.63 8.39
C TRP A 68 -2.35 5.69 7.94
N PHE A 69 -2.17 5.00 6.80
CA PHE A 69 -3.14 3.99 6.34
C PHE A 69 -3.31 2.87 7.36
N SER A 70 -2.21 2.41 7.94
CA SER A 70 -2.25 1.36 8.97
C SER A 70 -3.12 1.79 10.16
N LYS A 71 -2.91 3.01 10.68
CA LYS A 71 -3.73 3.57 11.77
C LYS A 71 -5.19 3.71 11.38
N PHE A 72 -5.47 4.23 10.18
CA PHE A 72 -6.84 4.43 9.68
C PHE A 72 -7.63 3.12 9.58
N PHE A 73 -6.99 2.06 9.07
CA PHE A 73 -7.67 0.78 8.87
C PHE A 73 -7.78 -0.06 10.13
N ASN A 74 -6.95 0.15 11.16
CA ASN A 74 -7.09 -0.55 12.43
C ASN A 74 -8.50 -0.40 13.03
N ASP A 75 -9.08 0.79 12.95
CA ASP A 75 -10.42 1.07 13.51
C ASP A 75 -11.56 0.53 12.63
N LYS A 76 -11.29 0.29 11.34
CA LYS A 76 -12.30 -0.01 10.31
C LYS A 76 -12.26 -1.46 9.82
N ILE A 77 -11.23 -2.22 10.16
CA ILE A 77 -11.01 -3.57 9.64
C ILE A 77 -12.15 -4.53 10.00
N SER A 78 -12.75 -4.39 11.18
CA SER A 78 -13.91 -5.18 11.60
C SER A 78 -15.12 -4.96 10.69
N GLN A 79 -15.40 -3.70 10.35
CA GLN A 79 -16.49 -3.32 9.45
C GLN A 79 -16.24 -3.83 8.03
N ILE A 80 -15.01 -3.67 7.52
CA ILE A 80 -14.62 -4.15 6.19
C ILE A 80 -14.79 -5.67 6.10
N ASN A 81 -14.33 -6.41 7.11
CA ASN A 81 -14.48 -7.86 7.13
C ASN A 81 -15.96 -8.29 7.18
N ALA A 82 -16.80 -7.59 7.95
CA ALA A 82 -18.23 -7.87 7.98
C ALA A 82 -18.88 -7.71 6.59
N SER A 83 -18.57 -6.62 5.88
CA SER A 83 -19.06 -6.40 4.51
C SER A 83 -18.58 -7.47 3.53
N VAL A 84 -17.32 -7.91 3.64
CA VAL A 84 -16.77 -8.98 2.79
C VAL A 84 -17.46 -10.33 3.03
N GLU A 85 -17.78 -10.67 4.28
CA GLU A 85 -18.52 -11.89 4.58
C GLU A 85 -19.97 -11.83 4.10
N GLU A 86 -20.62 -10.67 4.18
CA GLU A 86 -21.96 -10.45 3.63
C GLU A 86 -21.97 -10.64 2.10
N GLU A 87 -21.02 -10.06 1.37
CA GLU A 87 -20.88 -10.25 -0.08
C GLU A 87 -20.68 -11.73 -0.45
N LYS A 88 -19.86 -12.46 0.31
CA LYS A 88 -19.68 -13.91 0.10
C LYS A 88 -20.96 -14.69 0.33
N TYR A 89 -21.70 -14.36 1.40
CA TYR A 89 -22.98 -15.00 1.71
C TYR A 89 -23.99 -14.77 0.58
N MET A 90 -24.15 -13.52 0.13
CA MET A 90 -25.04 -13.16 -0.97
C MET A 90 -24.64 -13.86 -2.28
N ALA A 91 -23.36 -13.87 -2.62
CA ALA A 91 -22.85 -14.57 -3.81
C ALA A 91 -23.12 -16.09 -3.75
N ASN A 92 -23.06 -16.71 -2.57
CA ASN A 92 -23.39 -18.12 -2.40
C ASN A 92 -24.89 -18.38 -2.57
N LEU A 93 -25.76 -17.53 -2.02
CA LEU A 93 -27.21 -17.64 -2.23
C LEU A 93 -27.59 -17.51 -3.71
N GLU A 94 -26.94 -16.59 -4.43
CA GLU A 94 -27.13 -16.44 -5.87
C GLU A 94 -26.70 -17.68 -6.67
N LYS A 95 -25.60 -18.34 -6.28
CA LYS A 95 -25.17 -19.58 -6.93
C LYS A 95 -26.16 -20.71 -6.70
N VAL A 96 -26.64 -20.84 -5.46
CA VAL A 96 -27.65 -21.84 -5.08
C VAL A 96 -28.95 -21.58 -5.84
N SER A 97 -29.42 -20.33 -5.93
CA SER A 97 -30.65 -19.98 -6.65
C SER A 97 -30.55 -20.20 -8.16
N ARG A 98 -29.36 -20.02 -8.75
CA ARG A 98 -29.08 -20.32 -10.16
C ARG A 98 -28.93 -21.81 -10.48
N GLY A 99 -29.01 -22.71 -9.48
CA GLY A 99 -28.96 -24.16 -9.68
C GLY A 99 -27.60 -24.69 -10.14
N ILE A 100 -26.54 -23.89 -10.02
CA ILE A 100 -25.16 -24.31 -10.30
C ILE A 100 -24.62 -24.95 -9.01
N SER A 101 -25.20 -26.08 -8.62
CA SER A 101 -24.67 -26.93 -7.55
C SER A 101 -24.03 -28.14 -8.20
N THR A 102 -22.70 -28.18 -8.23
CA THR A 102 -21.88 -29.40 -8.39
C THR A 102 -21.10 -29.62 -7.13
#